data_AF-A0A9N7MPT5-F1
#
_entry.id   AF-A0A9N7MPT5-F1
#
_cell.length_a   1.000
_cell.length_b   1.000
_cell.length_c   1.000
_cell.angle_alpha   90.00
_cell.angle_beta   90.00
_cell.angle_gamma   90.00
#
_symmetry.space_group_name_H-M   'P 1'
#
loop_
_entity.id
_entity.type
_entity.pdbx_description
1 polymer ?
#
loop_
_entity_poly.entity_id
_entity_poly.type
_entity_poly.pdbx_seq_one_letter_code
_entity_poly.pdbx_strand_id
1 'polypeptide(L)'
;MEIRQKLLRVKFQILVALTLTLSAIFICYLAPTFVDILNYFWPLLLSTALFLVALFVLDRISPVSDNSGEIAGEDLLDYVAGEPPVGGLETIVEATEVREESVKVE
;
A
#
# COMPACT_ATOMS: atom_id res chain seq x y z
N MET A 1 15.96 4.04 -50.60
CA MET A 1 14.99 3.01 -50.12
C MET A 1 13.68 3.67 -49.64
N GLU A 2 13.08 4.58 -50.41
CA GLU A 2 11.92 5.37 -49.95
C GLU A 2 10.55 4.69 -50.15
N ILE A 3 10.46 3.75 -51.10
CA ILE A 3 9.22 3.00 -51.38
C ILE A 3 8.76 2.17 -50.17
N ARG A 4 9.69 1.57 -49.42
CA ARG A 4 9.33 0.80 -48.21
C ARG A 4 8.75 1.67 -47.11
N GLN A 5 9.22 2.91 -46.94
CA GLN A 5 8.72 3.81 -45.91
C GLN A 5 7.30 4.30 -46.20
N LYS A 6 6.98 4.60 -47.46
CA LYS A 6 5.60 4.89 -47.88
C LYS A 6 4.68 3.69 -47.65
N LEU A 7 5.16 2.47 -47.92
CA LEU A 7 4.38 1.25 -47.73
C LEU A 7 4.10 0.95 -46.25
N LEU A 8 5.07 1.19 -45.36
CA LEU A 8 4.89 1.03 -43.91
C LEU A 8 3.92 2.06 -43.33
N ARG A 9 3.94 3.30 -43.82
CA ARG A 9 2.99 4.35 -43.39
C ARG A 9 1.54 3.96 -43.71
N VAL A 10 1.28 3.45 -44.91
CA VAL A 10 -0.07 3.01 -45.31
C VAL A 10 -0.51 1.80 -44.48
N LYS A 11 0.37 0.81 -44.26
CA LYS A 11 0.05 -0.34 -43.40
C LYS A 11 -0.27 0.07 -41.96
N PHE A 12 0.48 1.03 -41.41
CA PHE A 12 0.22 1.55 -40.06
C PHE A 12 -1.09 2.32 -39.99
N GLN A 13 -1.41 3.15 -41.00
CA GLN A 13 -2.69 3.85 -41.08
C GLN A 13 -3.87 2.88 -41.18
N ILE A 14 -3.75 1.81 -41.96
CA ILE A 14 -4.77 0.77 -42.04
C ILE A 14 -4.90 0.04 -40.71
N LEU A 15 -3.79 -0.30 -40.06
CA LEU A 15 -3.80 -0.97 -38.75
C LEU A 15 -4.49 -0.09 -37.70
N VAL A 16 -4.14 1.20 -37.64
CA VAL A 16 -4.73 2.18 -36.71
C VAL A 16 -6.21 2.39 -37.02
N ALA A 17 -6.58 2.54 -38.29
CA ALA A 17 -7.99 2.69 -38.67
C ALA A 17 -8.79 1.43 -38.32
N LEU A 18 -8.20 0.24 -38.53
CA LEU A 18 -8.81 -1.04 -38.18
C LEU A 18 -8.98 -1.17 -36.67
N THR A 19 -7.94 -0.92 -35.88
CA THR A 19 -8.02 -1.02 -34.41
C THR A 19 -8.98 0.03 -33.84
N LEU A 20 -9.00 1.25 -34.38
CA LEU A 20 -9.94 2.30 -33.97
C LEU A 20 -11.37 1.90 -34.29
N THR A 21 -11.64 1.38 -35.49
CA THR A 21 -12.97 0.92 -35.88
C THR A 21 -13.40 -0.27 -35.04
N LEU A 22 -12.51 -1.23 -34.79
CA LEU A 22 -12.79 -2.40 -33.97
C LEU A 22 -13.05 -2.02 -32.51
N SER A 23 -12.27 -1.07 -31.98
CA SER A 23 -12.50 -0.49 -30.65
C SER A 23 -13.82 0.25 -30.58
N ALA A 24 -14.17 1.04 -31.60
CA ALA A 24 -15.45 1.75 -31.66
C ALA A 24 -16.63 0.79 -31.73
N ILE A 25 -16.53 -0.31 -32.50
CA ILE A 25 -17.54 -1.37 -32.53
C ILE A 25 -17.62 -2.05 -31.16
N PHE A 26 -16.48 -2.37 -30.56
CA PHE A 26 -16.44 -2.98 -29.23
C PHE A 26 -17.10 -2.07 -28.19
N ILE A 27 -16.86 -0.77 -28.24
CA ILE A 27 -17.54 0.21 -27.40
C ILE A 27 -19.02 0.26 -27.76
N CYS A 28 -19.44 0.46 -29.01
CA CYS A 28 -20.87 0.57 -29.33
C CYS A 28 -21.70 -0.68 -28.98
N TYR A 29 -21.13 -1.88 -29.10
CA TYR A 29 -21.83 -3.14 -28.83
C TYR A 29 -21.65 -3.67 -27.40
N LEU A 30 -20.45 -3.50 -26.82
CA LEU A 30 -20.18 -3.94 -25.44
C LEU A 30 -20.53 -2.86 -24.42
N ALA A 31 -20.46 -1.56 -24.75
CA ALA A 31 -20.76 -0.49 -23.81
C ALA A 31 -22.18 -0.49 -23.24
N PRO A 32 -23.29 -0.84 -23.93
CA PRO A 32 -24.58 -0.88 -23.23
C PRO A 32 -24.50 -1.82 -22.01
N THR A 33 -23.94 -3.01 -22.18
CA THR A 33 -23.79 -3.99 -21.08
C THR A 33 -22.65 -3.63 -20.13
N PHE A 34 -21.53 -3.12 -20.64
CA PHE A 34 -20.35 -2.79 -19.85
C PHE A 34 -20.57 -1.54 -19.00
N VAL A 35 -21.35 -0.57 -19.47
CA VAL A 35 -21.78 0.59 -18.70
C VAL A 35 -22.74 0.16 -17.60
N ASP A 36 -23.67 -0.75 -17.86
CA ASP A 36 -24.54 -1.32 -16.81
C ASP A 36 -23.72 -2.04 -15.73
N ILE A 37 -22.73 -2.84 -16.13
CA ILE A 37 -21.77 -3.48 -15.23
C ILE A 37 -20.98 -2.41 -14.45
N LEU A 38 -20.39 -1.42 -15.13
CA LEU A 38 -19.65 -0.34 -14.46
C LEU A 38 -20.52 0.45 -13.50
N ASN A 39 -21.80 0.63 -13.80
CA ASN A 39 -22.76 1.33 -12.93
C ASN A 39 -23.10 0.47 -11.71
N TYR A 40 -23.25 -0.85 -11.89
CA TYR A 40 -23.44 -1.81 -10.80
C TYR A 40 -22.21 -1.91 -9.88
N PHE A 41 -21.02 -1.91 -10.45
CA PHE A 41 -19.74 -1.97 -9.73
C PHE A 41 -19.20 -0.58 -9.34
N TRP A 42 -19.83 0.51 -9.77
CA TRP A 42 -19.47 1.89 -9.44
C TRP A 42 -19.30 2.10 -7.94
N PRO A 43 -20.24 1.69 -7.06
CA PRO A 43 -20.07 1.85 -5.61
C PRO A 43 -18.85 1.11 -5.07
N LEU A 44 -18.51 -0.06 -5.62
CA LEU A 44 -17.33 -0.83 -5.20
C LEU A 44 -16.03 -0.16 -5.65
N LEU A 45 -15.99 0.28 -6.91
CA LEU A 45 -14.84 1.00 -7.47
C LEU A 45 -14.64 2.34 -6.75
N LEU A 46 -15.72 3.07 -6.47
CA LEU A 46 -15.69 4.33 -5.76
C LEU A 46 -15.18 4.14 -4.32
N SER A 47 -15.64 3.10 -3.62
CA SER A 47 -15.15 2.76 -2.27
C SER A 47 -13.66 2.41 -2.29
N THR A 48 -13.23 1.60 -3.26
CA THR A 48 -11.82 1.23 -3.43
C THR A 48 -10.96 2.45 -3.75
N ALA A 49 -11.41 3.30 -4.66
CA ALA A 49 -10.71 4.53 -5.02
C ALA A 49 -10.60 5.48 -3.82
N LEU A 50 -11.68 5.68 -3.06
CA LEU A 50 -11.69 6.53 -1.88
C LEU A 50 -10.80 5.96 -0.77
N PHE A 51 -10.80 4.65 -0.59
CA PHE A 51 -9.88 3.96 0.31
C PHE A 51 -8.42 4.16 -0.10
N LEU A 52 -8.08 3.99 -1.38
CA LEU A 52 -6.72 4.23 -1.89
C LEU A 52 -6.32 5.70 -1.75
N VAL A 53 -7.23 6.64 -2.01
CA VAL A 53 -6.99 8.07 -1.78
C VAL A 53 -6.74 8.32 -0.29
N ALA A 54 -7.50 7.70 0.61
CA ALA A 54 -7.28 7.82 2.04
C ALA A 54 -5.91 7.26 2.46
N LEU A 55 -5.52 6.09 1.94
CA LEU A 55 -4.20 5.52 2.15
C LEU A 55 -3.09 6.41 1.59
N PHE A 56 -3.29 6.98 0.40
CA PHE A 56 -2.32 7.90 -0.20
C PHE A 56 -2.18 9.19 0.60
N VAL A 57 -3.28 9.73 1.11
CA VAL A 57 -3.26 10.90 1.98
C VAL A 57 -2.57 10.55 3.31
N LEU A 58 -2.83 9.37 3.87
CA LEU A 58 -2.17 8.91 5.09
C LEU A 58 -0.66 8.69 4.88
N ASP A 59 -0.26 8.12 3.75
CA ASP A 59 1.13 7.97 3.32
C ASP A 59 1.82 9.34 3.19
N ARG A 60 1.13 10.32 2.60
CA ARG A 60 1.65 11.69 2.46
C ARG A 60 1.73 12.47 3.76
N ILE A 61 0.83 12.21 4.71
CA ILE A 61 0.82 12.85 6.04
C ILE A 61 1.78 12.12 6.98
N SER A 62 2.07 10.84 6.72
CA SER A 62 3.07 10.10 7.46
C SER A 62 4.40 10.82 7.31
N PRO A 63 5.02 11.30 8.40
CA PRO A 63 6.37 11.81 8.32
C PRO A 63 7.22 10.67 7.77
N VAL A 64 7.80 10.86 6.60
CA VAL A 64 8.91 10.04 6.13
C VAL A 64 10.04 10.33 7.12
N SER A 65 10.06 9.57 8.21
CA SER A 65 11.23 9.51 9.05
C SER A 65 12.21 8.71 8.22
N ASP A 66 13.15 9.41 7.57
CA ASP A 66 14.24 8.87 6.74
C ASP A 66 15.16 7.88 7.49
N ASN A 67 14.75 7.41 8.67
CA ASN A 67 15.46 6.55 9.62
C ASN A 67 14.54 5.69 10.52
N SER A 68 13.20 5.71 10.38
CA SER A 68 12.31 4.94 11.30
C SER A 68 11.74 3.65 10.72
N GLY A 69 12.02 3.32 9.45
CA GLY A 69 11.55 2.06 8.86
C GLY A 69 12.26 0.84 9.45
N GLU A 70 13.53 0.99 9.84
CA GLU A 70 14.25 -0.03 10.60
C GLU A 70 13.80 -0.01 12.07
N ILE A 71 13.86 1.16 12.73
CA ILE A 71 13.60 1.33 14.18
C ILE A 71 12.17 1.01 14.62
N ALA A 72 11.15 1.35 13.82
CA ALA A 72 9.76 1.07 14.19
C ALA A 72 9.36 -0.39 13.95
N GLY A 73 10.06 -1.10 13.06
CA GLY A 73 9.83 -2.52 12.81
C GLY A 73 10.52 -3.40 13.83
N GLU A 74 11.75 -3.04 14.23
CA GLU A 74 12.54 -3.80 15.20
C GLU A 74 11.95 -3.75 16.61
N ASP A 75 11.40 -2.63 17.08
CA ASP A 75 10.72 -2.53 18.40
C ASP A 75 9.47 -3.43 18.48
N LEU A 76 8.72 -3.58 17.37
CA LEU A 76 7.58 -4.50 17.31
C LEU A 76 8.02 -5.96 17.23
N LEU A 77 9.15 -6.25 16.58
CA LEU A 77 9.71 -7.60 16.53
C LEU A 77 10.33 -8.00 17.87
N ASP A 78 10.92 -7.06 18.60
CA ASP A 78 11.52 -7.27 19.91
C ASP A 78 10.45 -7.47 20.99
N TYR A 79 9.33 -6.72 20.90
CA TYR A 79 8.14 -6.94 21.71
C TYR A 79 7.52 -8.34 21.52
N VAL A 80 7.56 -8.88 20.29
CA VAL A 80 7.10 -10.25 19.99
C VAL A 80 8.15 -11.30 20.36
N ALA A 81 9.44 -10.97 20.24
CA ALA A 81 10.55 -11.83 20.63
C ALA A 81 10.64 -11.99 22.16
N GLY A 82 10.02 -11.08 22.92
CA GLY A 82 9.86 -11.20 24.37
C GLY A 82 11.13 -10.88 25.14
N GLU A 83 12.04 -10.08 24.57
CA GLU A 83 13.22 -9.61 25.30
C GLU A 83 12.78 -8.53 26.30
N PRO A 84 12.88 -8.77 27.63
CA PRO A 84 12.48 -7.76 28.59
C PRO A 84 13.48 -6.60 28.54
N PRO A 85 13.02 -5.34 28.71
CA PRO A 85 13.92 -4.19 28.75
C PRO A 85 14.92 -4.37 29.89
N VAL A 86 16.20 -4.50 29.53
CA VAL A 86 17.34 -4.65 30.43
C VAL A 86 17.52 -3.43 31.36
N GLY A 87 16.63 -2.43 31.29
CA GLY A 87 16.59 -1.29 32.21
C GLY A 87 15.56 -1.36 33.34
N GLY A 88 14.71 -2.39 33.43
CA GLY A 88 13.63 -2.46 34.43
C GLY A 88 13.90 -3.35 35.64
N LEU A 89 14.92 -4.22 35.58
CA LEU A 89 15.16 -5.22 36.62
C LEU A 89 16.02 -4.71 37.79
N GLU A 90 16.76 -3.62 37.63
CA GLU A 90 17.50 -3.03 38.76
C GLU A 90 16.54 -2.43 39.81
N THR A 91 15.41 -1.85 39.37
CA THR A 91 14.39 -1.30 40.29
C THR A 91 13.60 -2.34 41.08
N ILE A 92 13.45 -3.57 40.57
CA ILE A 92 12.69 -4.61 41.29
C ILE A 92 13.59 -5.39 42.25
N VAL A 93 14.88 -5.56 41.92
CA VAL A 93 15.84 -6.21 42.83
C VAL A 93 16.11 -5.31 44.05
N GLU A 94 16.28 -3.99 43.87
CA GLU A 94 16.49 -3.06 44.99
C GLU A 94 15.27 -2.95 45.92
N ALA A 95 14.05 -2.97 45.36
CA ALA A 95 12.81 -2.98 46.15
C ALA A 95 12.59 -4.30 46.93
N THR A 96 13.21 -5.40 46.48
CA THR A 96 13.11 -6.70 47.16
C THR A 96 14.15 -6.82 48.27
N GLU A 97 15.35 -6.26 48.09
CA GLU A 97 16.43 -6.29 49.10
C GLU A 97 16.10 -5.40 50.32
N VAL A 98 15.51 -4.21 50.10
CA VAL A 98 15.08 -3.31 51.20
C VAL A 98 13.99 -3.93 52.09
N ARG A 99 13.17 -4.85 51.54
CA ARG A 99 12.09 -5.51 52.27
C ARG A 99 12.57 -6.68 53.14
N GLU A 100 13.72 -7.28 52.85
CA GLU A 100 14.28 -8.35 53.70
C GLU A 100 15.08 -7.79 54.90
N GLU A 101 15.74 -6.64 54.77
CA GLU A 101 16.50 -6.05 55.89
C GLU A 101 15.58 -5.48 56.98
N SER A 102 14.41 -4.97 56.60
CA SER A 102 13.43 -4.38 57.53
C SER A 102 12.59 -5.39 58.32
N VAL A 103 12.73 -6.70 58.08
CA VAL A 103 12.06 -7.77 58.85
C VAL A 103 12.99 -8.40 59.91
N LYS A 104 14.29 -8.11 59.89
CA LYS A 104 15.26 -8.71 60.83
C LYS A 104 15.54 -7.84 62.07
N VAL A 105 14.95 -6.66 62.17
CA VAL A 105 15.13 -5.73 63.29
C VAL A 105 13.78 -5.37 63.92
N GLU A 106 13.05 -6.39 64.38
CA GLU A 106 12.03 -6.21 65.42
C GLU A 106 12.08 -7.36 66.43
#